data_AF-A0A4Y2DHV2-F1
#
_entry.id   AF-A0A4Y2DHV2-F1
#
_cell.length_a   1.000
_cell.length_b   1.000
_cell.length_c   1.000
_cell.angle_alpha   90.00
_cell.angle_beta   90.00
_cell.angle_gamma   90.00
#
_symmetry.space_group_name_H-M   'P 1'
#
loop_
_entity.id
_entity.type
_entity.pdbx_description
1 polymer ?
#
loop_
_entity_poly.entity_id
_entity_poly.type
_entity_poly.pdbx_seq_one_letter_code
_entity_poly.pdbx_strand_id
1 'polypeptide(L)'
;MVNTRSQTKMADNADLLALLAEMKKSMEKGQEEMKNGQEEMKNQIQGVKGKIEEVRNEFQRKIEEVEDKVQVKMEEVEEKVQVRIGDLEKRLSEPEDRPINFPANPDLTYSRPTVKSLTFDGQTSWTVFKTQFDVVSSANGWSNFVKASQLVTSLRGSAAEVLQGIPSDKLTDLTTIENALEARFGDSHLTQFYRTELKTRRQKPGY
;
A
#
# COMPACT_ATOMS: atom_id res chain seq x y z
N MET A 1 73.56 -17.23 -69.83
CA MET A 1 72.13 -17.27 -69.45
C MET A 1 72.02 -17.56 -67.95
N VAL A 2 72.33 -16.58 -67.10
CA VAL A 2 72.29 -16.73 -65.63
C VAL A 2 71.79 -15.40 -65.06
N ASN A 3 70.48 -15.15 -65.13
CA ASN A 3 69.93 -13.91 -64.56
C ASN A 3 68.47 -14.06 -64.08
N THR A 4 67.71 -14.94 -64.71
CA THR A 4 66.29 -15.17 -64.36
C THR A 4 66.09 -15.69 -62.94
N ARG A 5 66.91 -16.64 -62.46
CA ARG A 5 66.76 -17.22 -61.10
C ARG A 5 67.05 -16.22 -59.97
N SER A 6 67.97 -15.27 -60.17
CA SER A 6 68.25 -14.22 -59.18
C SER A 6 67.16 -13.14 -59.19
N GLN A 7 66.60 -12.82 -60.38
CA GLN A 7 65.48 -11.90 -60.50
C GLN A 7 64.20 -12.44 -59.85
N THR A 8 63.87 -13.73 -60.03
CA THR A 8 62.72 -14.35 -59.36
C THR A 8 62.84 -14.32 -57.84
N LYS A 9 64.03 -14.65 -57.29
CA LYS A 9 64.27 -14.57 -55.83
C LYS A 9 64.15 -13.16 -55.26
N MET A 10 64.53 -12.14 -56.04
CA MET A 10 64.37 -10.73 -55.63
C MET A 10 62.91 -10.30 -55.65
N ALA A 11 62.13 -10.76 -56.64
CA ALA A 11 60.69 -10.51 -56.69
C ALA A 11 59.95 -11.17 -55.51
N ASP A 12 60.22 -12.45 -55.24
CA ASP A 12 59.60 -13.18 -54.13
C ASP A 12 59.87 -12.51 -52.76
N ASN A 13 61.07 -11.94 -52.57
CA ASN A 13 61.42 -11.22 -51.34
C ASN A 13 60.74 -9.85 -51.23
N ALA A 14 60.51 -9.17 -52.36
CA ALA A 14 59.78 -7.91 -52.38
C ALA A 14 58.29 -8.09 -52.05
N ASP A 15 57.67 -9.16 -52.58
CA ASP A 15 56.28 -9.51 -52.28
C ASP A 15 56.09 -9.90 -50.80
N LEU A 16 57.07 -10.62 -50.21
CA LEU A 16 57.06 -10.94 -48.78
C LEU A 16 57.15 -9.68 -47.91
N LEU A 17 57.97 -8.70 -48.29
CA LEU A 17 58.08 -7.42 -47.57
C LEU A 17 56.79 -6.59 -47.68
N ALA A 18 56.13 -6.61 -48.84
CA ALA A 18 54.84 -5.94 -49.03
C ALA A 18 53.75 -6.55 -48.13
N LEU A 19 53.66 -7.88 -48.06
CA LEU A 19 52.72 -8.57 -47.17
C LEU A 19 52.97 -8.26 -45.69
N LEU A 20 54.23 -8.20 -45.25
CA LEU A 20 54.58 -7.81 -43.89
C LEU A 20 54.19 -6.36 -43.58
N ALA A 21 54.36 -5.44 -44.54
CA ALA A 21 53.95 -4.06 -44.40
C ALA A 21 52.42 -3.92 -44.28
N GLU A 22 51.66 -4.67 -45.08
CA GLU A 22 50.19 -4.71 -44.99
C GLU A 22 49.70 -5.29 -43.66
N MET A 23 50.31 -6.39 -43.19
CA MET A 23 50.00 -6.98 -41.89
C MET A 23 50.29 -6.00 -40.74
N LYS A 24 51.40 -5.27 -40.81
CA LYS A 24 51.74 -4.26 -39.79
C LYS A 24 50.74 -3.11 -39.81
N LYS A 25 50.38 -2.61 -40.99
CA LYS A 25 49.40 -1.53 -41.16
C LYS A 25 48.01 -1.93 -40.67
N SER A 26 47.56 -3.16 -40.94
CA SER A 26 46.26 -3.65 -40.45
C SER A 26 46.27 -3.85 -38.93
N MET A 27 47.38 -4.31 -38.36
CA MET A 27 47.57 -4.41 -36.92
C MET A 27 47.53 -3.03 -36.23
N GLU A 28 48.26 -2.05 -36.78
CA GLU A 28 48.24 -0.66 -36.28
C GLU A 28 46.83 -0.08 -36.36
N LYS A 29 46.12 -0.29 -37.48
CA LYS A 29 44.74 0.16 -37.64
C LYS A 29 43.80 -0.49 -36.61
N GLY A 30 43.92 -1.79 -36.37
CA GLY A 30 43.12 -2.49 -35.36
C GLY A 30 43.39 -2.01 -33.93
N GLN A 31 44.65 -1.66 -33.61
CA GLN A 31 44.99 -1.06 -32.32
C GLN A 31 44.40 0.34 -32.15
N GLU A 32 44.40 1.15 -33.22
CA GLU A 32 43.83 2.50 -33.20
C GLU A 32 42.31 2.47 -33.03
N GLU A 33 41.61 1.60 -33.77
CA GLU A 33 40.16 1.40 -33.61
C GLU A 33 39.80 0.94 -32.19
N MET A 34 40.60 0.06 -31.60
CA MET A 34 40.40 -0.40 -30.21
C MET A 34 40.58 0.75 -29.20
N LYS A 35 41.62 1.57 -29.36
CA LYS A 35 41.83 2.74 -28.50
C LYS A 35 40.67 3.73 -28.62
N ASN A 36 40.22 4.02 -29.83
CA ASN A 36 39.13 4.95 -30.06
C ASN A 36 37.82 4.43 -29.44
N GLY A 37 37.52 3.13 -29.59
CA GLY A 37 36.36 2.51 -28.94
C GLY A 37 36.43 2.53 -27.41
N GLN A 38 37.63 2.37 -26.84
CA GLN A 38 37.83 2.52 -25.39
C GLN A 38 37.59 3.97 -24.91
N GLU A 39 38.08 4.96 -25.65
CA GLU A 39 37.90 6.37 -25.29
C GLU A 39 36.42 6.79 -25.40
N GLU A 40 35.72 6.34 -26.44
CA GLU A 40 34.28 6.60 -26.59
C GLU A 40 33.48 6.01 -25.43
N MET A 41 33.77 4.75 -25.06
CA MET A 41 33.11 4.09 -23.93
C MET A 41 33.37 4.81 -22.61
N LYS A 42 34.60 5.28 -22.38
CA LYS A 42 34.98 6.06 -21.20
C LYS A 42 34.22 7.39 -21.14
N ASN A 43 34.09 8.09 -22.27
CA ASN A 43 33.33 9.33 -22.35
C ASN A 43 31.84 9.10 -22.05
N GLN A 44 31.24 8.04 -22.58
CA GLN A 44 29.86 7.68 -22.28
C GLN A 44 29.66 7.35 -20.79
N ILE A 45 30.56 6.55 -20.20
CA ILE A 45 30.52 6.21 -18.76
C ILE A 45 30.62 7.47 -17.91
N GLN A 46 31.51 8.41 -18.26
CA GLN A 46 31.64 9.68 -17.56
C GLN A 46 30.36 10.53 -17.67
N GLY A 47 29.72 10.55 -18.83
CA GLY A 47 28.43 11.21 -19.04
C GLY A 47 27.31 10.62 -18.18
N VAL A 48 27.21 9.28 -18.12
CA VAL A 48 26.25 8.58 -17.26
C VAL A 48 26.51 8.88 -15.79
N LYS A 49 27.78 8.86 -15.37
CA LYS A 49 28.18 9.21 -13.99
C LYS A 49 27.74 10.63 -13.61
N GLY A 50 27.89 11.60 -14.52
CA GLY A 50 27.44 12.98 -14.31
C GLY A 50 25.93 13.07 -14.10
N LYS A 51 25.13 12.41 -14.94
CA LYS A 51 23.66 12.36 -14.81
C LYS A 51 23.22 11.72 -13.50
N ILE A 52 23.90 10.66 -13.07
CA ILE A 52 23.62 9.99 -11.78
C ILE A 52 23.88 10.95 -10.60
N GLU A 53 24.95 11.74 -10.67
CA GLU A 53 25.26 12.73 -9.63
C GLU A 53 24.22 13.85 -9.58
N GLU A 54 23.79 14.35 -10.75
CA GLU A 54 22.74 15.37 -10.85
C GLU A 54 21.42 14.89 -10.24
N VAL A 55 20.97 13.68 -10.61
CA VAL A 55 19.76 13.07 -10.05
C VAL A 55 19.88 12.88 -8.54
N ARG A 56 21.06 12.46 -8.05
CA ARG A 56 21.30 12.31 -6.60
C ARG A 56 21.16 13.64 -5.87
N ASN A 57 21.73 14.72 -6.42
CA ASN A 57 21.66 16.05 -5.84
C ASN A 57 20.22 16.61 -5.85
N GLU A 58 19.47 16.40 -6.93
CA GLU A 58 18.06 16.79 -6.98
C GLU A 58 17.22 16.03 -5.95
N PHE A 59 17.45 14.72 -5.82
CA PHE A 59 16.76 13.89 -4.85
C PHE A 59 17.05 14.33 -3.41
N GLN A 60 18.32 14.63 -3.10
CA GLN A 60 18.73 15.14 -1.79
C GLN A 60 18.02 16.45 -1.43
N ARG A 61 17.95 17.40 -2.38
CA ARG A 61 17.25 18.67 -2.18
C ARG A 61 15.76 18.48 -1.91
N LYS A 62 15.11 17.55 -2.62
CA LYS A 62 13.68 17.25 -2.40
C LYS A 62 13.42 16.63 -1.03
N ILE A 63 14.35 15.82 -0.51
CA ILE A 63 14.25 15.28 0.85
C ILE A 63 14.32 16.43 1.86
N GLU A 64 15.32 17.29 1.76
CA GLU A 64 15.50 18.44 2.66
C GLU A 64 14.26 19.34 2.66
N GLU A 65 13.69 19.65 1.48
CA GLU A 65 12.46 20.44 1.37
C GLU A 65 11.25 19.76 2.05
N VAL A 66 11.15 18.43 1.97
CA VAL A 66 10.07 17.68 2.62
C VAL A 66 10.28 17.65 4.14
N GLU A 67 11.51 17.46 4.61
CA GLU A 67 11.87 17.49 6.02
C GLU A 67 11.52 18.84 6.65
N ASP A 68 11.91 19.94 6.01
CA ASP A 68 11.58 21.31 6.45
C ASP A 68 10.06 21.52 6.53
N LYS A 69 9.31 21.10 5.50
CA LYS A 69 7.84 21.22 5.49
C LYS A 69 7.18 20.41 6.60
N VAL A 70 7.70 19.23 6.90
CA VAL A 70 7.19 18.38 7.98
C VAL A 70 7.50 19.02 9.34
N GLN A 71 8.70 19.55 9.52
CA GLN A 71 9.09 20.23 10.76
C GLN A 71 8.18 21.43 11.06
N VAL A 72 7.97 22.33 10.08
CA VAL A 72 7.09 23.50 10.24
C VAL A 72 5.66 23.09 10.60
N LYS A 73 5.12 22.04 9.94
CA LYS A 73 3.77 21.55 10.24
C LYS A 73 3.68 20.93 11.63
N MET A 74 4.74 20.28 12.12
CA MET A 74 4.76 19.71 13.45
C MET A 74 4.74 20.82 14.51
N GLU A 75 5.55 21.87 14.34
CA GLU A 75 5.56 23.04 15.23
C GLU A 75 4.17 23.73 15.26
N GLU A 76 3.53 23.91 14.10
CA GLU A 76 2.17 24.49 14.03
C GLU A 76 1.12 23.63 14.76
N VAL A 77 1.23 22.29 14.65
CA VAL A 77 0.34 21.37 15.36
C VAL A 77 0.59 21.43 16.87
N GLU A 78 1.86 21.48 17.30
CA GLU A 78 2.23 21.58 18.70
C GLU A 78 1.68 22.87 19.32
N GLU A 79 1.86 24.02 18.67
CA GLU A 79 1.31 25.30 19.11
C GLU A 79 -0.22 25.24 19.26
N LYS A 80 -0.93 24.70 18.25
CA LYS A 80 -2.40 24.53 18.32
C LYS A 80 -2.85 23.64 19.46
N VAL A 81 -2.09 22.59 19.77
CA VAL A 81 -2.39 21.70 20.90
C VAL A 81 -2.16 22.42 22.22
N GLN A 82 -1.04 23.13 22.38
CA GLN A 82 -0.75 23.91 23.58
C GLN A 82 -1.83 24.97 23.86
N VAL A 83 -2.27 25.71 22.84
CA VAL A 83 -3.37 26.68 22.97
C VAL A 83 -4.66 26.02 23.43
N ARG A 84 -5.04 24.87 22.84
CA ARG A 84 -6.26 24.15 23.24
C ARG A 84 -6.19 23.62 24.67
N ILE A 85 -5.02 23.17 25.11
CA ILE A 85 -4.81 22.73 26.50
C ILE A 85 -5.03 23.92 27.44
N GLY A 86 -4.45 25.09 27.17
CA GLY A 86 -4.65 26.29 27.99
C GLY A 86 -6.12 26.73 28.07
N ASP A 87 -6.86 26.69 26.97
CA ASP A 87 -8.30 26.97 26.95
C ASP A 87 -9.09 25.98 27.83
N LEU A 88 -8.73 24.70 27.79
CA LEU A 88 -9.37 23.66 28.62
C LEU A 88 -9.02 23.81 30.09
N GLU A 89 -7.76 24.12 30.43
CA GLU A 89 -7.32 24.39 31.80
C GLU A 89 -8.06 25.60 32.38
N LYS A 90 -8.23 26.67 31.59
CA LYS A 90 -9.01 27.86 32.00
C LYS A 90 -10.47 27.49 32.29
N ARG A 91 -11.10 26.69 31.40
CA ARG A 91 -12.47 26.19 31.62
C ARG A 91 -12.60 25.29 32.84
N LEU A 92 -11.54 24.56 33.21
CA LEU A 92 -11.50 23.73 34.42
C LEU A 92 -11.20 24.55 35.69
N SER A 93 -10.57 25.73 35.55
CA SER A 93 -10.24 26.63 36.65
C SER A 93 -11.38 27.54 37.11
N GLU A 94 -12.42 27.70 36.30
CA GLU A 94 -13.65 28.38 36.71
C GLU A 94 -14.46 27.43 37.62
N PRO A 95 -14.60 27.71 38.91
CA PRO A 95 -15.46 26.92 39.77
C PRO A 95 -16.92 27.08 39.33
N GLU A 96 -17.63 25.97 39.19
CA GLU A 96 -19.10 25.96 39.14
C GLU A 96 -19.69 26.42 40.49
N ASP A 97 -19.53 27.71 40.85
CA ASP A 97 -20.10 28.31 42.06
C ASP A 97 -21.56 28.78 41.87
N ARG A 98 -22.20 28.35 40.77
CA ARG A 98 -23.63 28.54 40.62
C ARG A 98 -24.33 27.38 41.34
N PRO A 99 -25.28 27.63 42.26
CA PRO A 99 -26.16 26.58 42.73
C PRO A 99 -26.74 25.87 41.51
N ILE A 100 -26.80 24.54 41.54
CA ILE A 100 -27.39 23.70 40.51
C ILE A 100 -28.90 24.01 40.45
N ASN A 101 -29.25 25.15 39.88
CA ASN A 101 -30.53 25.40 39.26
C ASN A 101 -30.29 25.09 37.81
N PHE A 102 -30.56 23.84 37.44
CA PHE A 102 -30.94 23.56 36.07
C PHE A 102 -32.11 24.50 35.76
N PRO A 103 -31.98 25.50 34.87
CA PRO A 103 -33.19 25.96 34.22
C PRO A 103 -33.75 24.70 33.58
N ALA A 104 -34.95 24.29 33.99
CA ALA A 104 -35.68 23.24 33.32
C ALA A 104 -35.84 23.70 31.87
N ASN A 105 -34.89 23.31 31.03
CA ASN A 105 -34.87 23.66 29.64
C ASN A 105 -35.86 22.71 28.98
N PRO A 106 -37.05 23.19 28.55
CA PRO A 106 -38.07 22.30 28.00
C PRO A 106 -37.66 21.70 26.65
N ASP A 107 -36.54 22.14 26.07
CA ASP A 107 -36.07 21.81 24.72
C ASP A 107 -34.99 20.71 24.65
N LEU A 108 -34.61 20.08 25.77
CA LEU A 108 -33.79 18.85 25.75
C LEU A 108 -34.66 17.58 25.71
N THR A 109 -35.80 17.61 25.04
CA THR A 109 -36.56 16.41 24.68
C THR A 109 -35.98 15.67 23.48
N TYR A 110 -34.77 15.99 23.04
CA TYR A 110 -34.04 15.09 22.15
C TYR A 110 -33.40 14.00 23.01
N SER A 111 -34.24 13.08 23.50
CA SER A 111 -33.83 11.69 23.66
C SER A 111 -33.18 11.30 22.34
N ARG A 112 -31.84 11.35 22.28
CA ARG A 112 -31.08 10.82 21.14
C ARG A 112 -31.59 9.40 20.97
N PRO A 113 -32.27 9.04 19.88
CA PRO A 113 -32.83 7.71 19.76
C PRO A 113 -31.66 6.74 19.78
N THR A 114 -31.46 6.03 20.89
CA THR A 114 -30.54 4.91 20.92
C THR A 114 -31.18 3.86 20.03
N VAL A 115 -30.77 3.84 18.76
CA VAL A 115 -31.24 2.83 17.82
C VAL A 115 -30.92 1.48 18.43
N LYS A 116 -31.95 0.65 18.57
CA LYS A 116 -31.87 -0.65 19.27
C LYS A 116 -30.72 -1.48 18.69
N SER A 117 -30.01 -2.17 19.57
CA SER A 117 -28.97 -3.13 19.18
C SER A 117 -29.51 -4.11 18.15
N LEU A 118 -28.91 -4.14 16.95
CA LEU A 118 -29.23 -5.18 15.99
C LEU A 118 -28.76 -6.54 16.53
N THR A 119 -29.42 -7.60 16.07
CA THR A 119 -29.03 -8.98 16.38
C THR A 119 -28.70 -9.70 15.08
N PHE A 120 -27.61 -10.46 15.08
CA PHE A 120 -27.23 -11.31 13.95
C PHE A 120 -27.11 -12.75 14.41
N ASP A 121 -27.95 -13.62 13.87
CA ASP A 121 -27.98 -15.06 14.17
C ASP A 121 -27.48 -15.93 13.00
N GLY A 122 -27.13 -15.30 11.86
CA GLY A 122 -26.72 -15.97 10.63
C GLY A 122 -27.86 -16.32 9.67
N GLN A 123 -29.12 -15.96 9.96
CA GLN A 123 -30.25 -16.23 9.04
C GLN A 123 -30.37 -15.21 7.90
N THR A 124 -30.00 -13.95 8.17
CA THR A 124 -29.92 -12.90 7.15
C THR A 124 -28.53 -12.92 6.51
N SER A 125 -28.41 -12.46 5.25
CA SER A 125 -27.09 -12.33 4.63
C SER A 125 -26.23 -11.37 5.45
N TRP A 126 -24.98 -11.78 5.70
CA TRP A 126 -23.98 -10.99 6.41
C TRP A 126 -23.82 -9.59 5.81
N THR A 127 -23.86 -9.46 4.47
CA THR A 127 -23.75 -8.17 3.76
C THR A 127 -24.92 -7.24 4.09
N VAL A 128 -26.13 -7.79 4.21
CA VAL A 128 -27.33 -7.02 4.59
C VAL A 128 -27.21 -6.52 6.02
N PHE A 129 -26.79 -7.39 6.94
CA PHE A 129 -26.57 -7.03 8.34
C PHE A 129 -25.46 -5.97 8.48
N LYS A 130 -24.30 -6.16 7.82
CA LYS A 130 -23.17 -5.23 7.86
C LYS A 130 -23.58 -3.83 7.38
N THR A 131 -24.34 -3.76 6.29
CA THR A 131 -24.86 -2.48 5.77
C THR A 131 -25.75 -1.77 6.79
N GLN A 132 -26.66 -2.49 7.46
CA GLN A 132 -27.52 -1.92 8.49
C GLN A 132 -26.72 -1.47 9.72
N PHE A 133 -25.73 -2.28 10.13
CA PHE A 133 -24.82 -1.97 11.23
C PHE A 133 -23.99 -0.72 10.95
N ASP A 134 -23.51 -0.53 9.72
CA ASP A 134 -22.75 0.64 9.31
C ASP A 134 -23.60 1.92 9.31
N VAL A 135 -24.85 1.84 8.85
CA VAL A 135 -25.80 2.96 8.91
C VAL A 135 -26.04 3.37 10.37
N VAL A 136 -26.32 2.40 11.25
CA VAL A 136 -26.59 2.67 12.67
C VAL A 136 -25.35 3.20 13.39
N SER A 137 -24.18 2.62 13.14
CA SER A 137 -22.95 3.06 13.77
C SER A 137 -22.54 4.47 13.34
N SER A 138 -22.78 4.83 12.07
CA SER A 138 -22.54 6.17 11.54
C SER A 138 -23.51 7.20 12.12
N ALA A 139 -24.81 6.88 12.19
CA ALA A 139 -25.82 7.74 12.80
C ALA A 139 -25.54 8.02 14.29
N ASN A 140 -24.98 7.03 15.00
CA ASN A 140 -24.64 7.16 16.41
C ASN A 140 -23.25 7.76 16.67
N GLY A 141 -22.39 7.86 15.65
CA GLY A 141 -21.02 8.33 15.77
C GLY A 141 -20.12 7.38 16.56
N TRP A 142 -20.28 6.07 16.39
CA TRP A 142 -19.47 5.07 17.10
C TRP A 142 -18.03 5.03 16.58
N SER A 143 -17.07 5.00 17.52
CA SER A 143 -15.66 4.70 17.20
C SER A 143 -15.48 3.21 16.86
N ASN A 144 -14.40 2.85 16.16
CA ASN A 144 -14.13 1.44 15.79
C ASN A 144 -14.12 0.49 17.00
N PHE A 145 -13.67 0.96 18.15
CA PHE A 145 -13.72 0.21 19.40
C PHE A 145 -15.16 -0.08 19.86
N VAL A 146 -16.03 0.93 19.81
CA VAL A 146 -17.46 0.79 20.15
C VAL A 146 -18.16 -0.09 19.11
N LYS A 147 -17.83 0.06 17.82
CA LYS A 147 -18.32 -0.82 16.75
C LYS A 147 -17.94 -2.28 17.01
N ALA A 148 -16.69 -2.58 17.35
CA ALA A 148 -16.25 -3.94 17.64
C ALA A 148 -17.03 -4.55 18.82
N SER A 149 -17.15 -3.81 19.92
CA SER A 149 -17.89 -4.27 21.11
C SER A 149 -19.39 -4.45 20.81
N GLN A 150 -19.99 -3.55 20.05
CA GLN A 150 -21.39 -3.65 19.65
C GLN A 150 -21.63 -4.79 18.66
N LEU A 151 -20.67 -5.06 17.77
CA LEU A 151 -20.73 -6.18 16.84
C LEU A 151 -20.66 -7.51 17.61
N VAL A 152 -19.70 -7.69 18.51
CA VAL A 152 -19.60 -8.87 19.38
C VAL A 152 -20.89 -9.11 20.18
N THR A 153 -21.46 -8.05 20.76
CA THR A 153 -22.70 -8.15 21.55
C THR A 153 -23.95 -8.34 20.70
N SER A 154 -23.91 -8.07 19.40
CA SER A 154 -25.01 -8.31 18.46
C SER A 154 -25.10 -9.77 18.00
N LEU A 155 -24.01 -10.53 18.08
CA LEU A 155 -23.97 -11.92 17.59
C LEU A 155 -24.76 -12.86 18.49
N ARG A 156 -25.56 -13.74 17.90
CA ARG A 156 -26.36 -14.77 18.56
C ARG A 156 -26.24 -16.08 17.78
N GLY A 157 -26.60 -17.20 18.41
CA GLY A 157 -26.65 -18.51 17.75
C GLY A 157 -25.34 -18.87 17.03
N SER A 158 -25.45 -19.37 15.81
CA SER A 158 -24.30 -19.81 15.00
C SER A 158 -23.32 -18.67 14.68
N ALA A 159 -23.79 -17.42 14.61
CA ALA A 159 -22.92 -16.28 14.39
C ALA A 159 -22.01 -15.99 15.59
N ALA A 160 -22.47 -16.25 16.82
CA ALA A 160 -21.67 -16.09 18.02
C ALA A 160 -20.56 -17.15 18.14
N GLU A 161 -20.72 -18.33 17.52
CA GLU A 161 -19.71 -19.39 17.53
C GLU A 161 -18.41 -18.98 16.82
N VAL A 162 -18.49 -18.03 15.88
CA VAL A 162 -17.32 -17.47 15.18
C VAL A 162 -16.33 -16.85 16.17
N LEU A 163 -16.82 -16.31 17.29
CA LEU A 163 -16.00 -15.70 18.32
C LEU A 163 -15.06 -16.71 19.01
N GLN A 164 -15.39 -18.00 19.01
CA GLN A 164 -14.53 -19.04 19.62
C GLN A 164 -13.21 -19.22 18.87
N GLY A 165 -13.15 -18.84 17.58
CA GLY A 165 -11.94 -18.90 16.76
C GLY A 165 -11.06 -17.66 16.86
N ILE A 166 -11.48 -16.63 17.61
CA ILE A 166 -10.77 -15.35 17.70
C ILE A 166 -10.13 -15.23 19.10
N PRO A 167 -8.83 -14.94 19.20
CA PRO A 167 -8.19 -14.63 20.49
C PRO A 167 -8.86 -13.45 21.20
N SER A 168 -9.02 -13.52 22.52
CA SER A 168 -9.75 -12.52 23.30
C SER A 168 -9.17 -11.10 23.19
N ASP A 169 -7.86 -10.96 23.03
CA ASP A 169 -7.17 -9.68 22.83
C ASP A 169 -7.51 -9.04 21.48
N LYS A 170 -8.00 -9.82 20.52
CA LYS A 170 -8.41 -9.38 19.17
C LYS A 170 -9.91 -9.14 19.03
N LEU A 171 -10.72 -9.43 20.06
CA LEU A 171 -12.16 -9.12 20.09
C LEU A 171 -12.46 -7.61 20.21
N THR A 172 -11.43 -6.78 20.25
CA THR A 172 -11.54 -5.30 20.21
C THR A 172 -11.22 -4.74 18.82
N ASP A 173 -10.65 -5.55 17.93
CA ASP A 173 -10.36 -5.16 16.56
C ASP A 173 -11.55 -5.49 15.65
N LEU A 174 -12.23 -4.43 15.20
CA LEU A 174 -13.38 -4.52 14.31
C LEU A 174 -13.07 -5.34 13.05
N THR A 175 -11.89 -5.14 12.46
CA THR A 175 -11.50 -5.77 11.19
C THR A 175 -11.39 -7.28 11.34
N THR A 176 -10.79 -7.74 12.44
CA THR A 176 -10.64 -9.16 12.73
C THR A 176 -12.00 -9.85 12.87
N ILE A 177 -12.95 -9.23 13.56
CA ILE A 177 -14.29 -9.79 13.77
C ILE A 177 -15.09 -9.82 12.46
N GLU A 178 -15.05 -8.72 11.68
CA GLU A 178 -15.73 -8.66 10.38
C GLU A 178 -15.22 -9.73 9.41
N ASN A 179 -13.90 -9.92 9.33
CA ASN A 179 -13.31 -10.92 8.44
C ASN A 179 -13.72 -12.35 8.82
N ALA A 180 -13.80 -12.65 10.12
CA ALA A 180 -14.22 -13.95 10.60
C ALA A 180 -15.71 -14.23 10.28
N LEU A 181 -16.56 -13.19 10.38
CA LEU A 181 -17.97 -13.27 10.00
C LEU A 181 -18.16 -13.38 8.49
N GLU A 182 -17.38 -12.64 7.70
CA GLU A 182 -17.35 -12.73 6.24
C GLU A 182 -16.94 -14.14 5.77
N ALA A 183 -15.92 -14.73 6.39
CA ALA A 183 -15.46 -16.07 6.03
C ALA A 183 -16.52 -17.16 6.27
N ARG A 184 -17.41 -16.97 7.25
CA ARG A 184 -18.44 -17.95 7.64
C ARG A 184 -19.80 -17.68 7.00
N PHE A 185 -20.20 -16.42 6.88
CA PHE A 185 -21.54 -15.99 6.49
C PHE A 185 -21.56 -15.09 5.25
N GLY A 186 -20.40 -14.79 4.66
CA GLY A 186 -20.30 -14.05 3.40
C GLY A 186 -20.97 -14.80 2.24
N ASP A 187 -21.35 -14.05 1.22
CA ASP A 187 -22.18 -14.52 0.09
C ASP A 187 -21.55 -15.67 -0.72
N SER A 188 -20.26 -15.97 -0.53
CA SER A 188 -19.57 -17.11 -1.14
C SER A 188 -20.22 -18.47 -0.76
N HIS A 189 -20.89 -18.58 0.39
CA HIS A 189 -21.57 -19.82 0.80
C HIS A 189 -22.98 -19.99 0.23
N LEU A 190 -23.67 -18.91 -0.14
CA LEU A 190 -25.00 -18.98 -0.75
C LEU A 190 -24.96 -19.68 -2.12
N THR A 191 -23.88 -19.45 -2.87
CA THR A 191 -23.62 -20.13 -4.16
C THR A 191 -23.37 -21.64 -3.98
N GLN A 192 -22.71 -22.05 -2.89
CA GLN A 192 -22.50 -23.48 -2.58
C GLN A 192 -23.78 -24.17 -2.09
N PHE A 193 -24.64 -23.47 -1.35
CA PHE A 193 -25.95 -23.95 -0.92
C PHE A 193 -26.86 -24.23 -2.12
N TYR A 194 -27.07 -23.25 -3.01
CA TYR A 194 -27.88 -23.44 -4.22
C TYR A 194 -27.28 -24.50 -5.18
N ARG A 195 -25.95 -24.58 -5.29
CA ARG A 195 -25.29 -25.62 -6.09
C ARG A 195 -25.54 -27.03 -5.56
N THR A 196 -25.72 -27.17 -4.24
CA THR A 196 -26.01 -28.46 -3.61
C THR A 196 -27.50 -28.81 -3.68
N GLU A 197 -28.40 -27.83 -3.54
CA GLU A 197 -29.84 -28.01 -3.78
C GLU A 197 -30.14 -28.43 -5.23
N LEU A 198 -29.50 -27.81 -6.21
CA LEU A 198 -29.71 -28.16 -7.63
C LEU A 198 -29.21 -29.58 -7.96
N LYS A 199 -28.21 -30.10 -7.24
CA LYS A 199 -27.70 -31.47 -7.44
C LYS A 199 -28.61 -32.55 -6.87
N THR A 200 -29.50 -32.22 -5.93
CA THR A 200 -30.37 -33.21 -5.26
C THR A 200 -31.77 -33.29 -5.89
N ARG A 201 -32.14 -32.38 -6.80
CA ARG A 201 -33.38 -32.48 -7.57
C ARG A 201 -33.21 -33.44 -8.75
N ARG A 202 -33.67 -34.69 -8.60
CA ARG A 202 -33.87 -35.62 -9.72
C ARG A 202 -35.22 -35.38 -10.38
N GLN A 203 -35.22 -35.22 -11.70
CA GLN A 203 -36.44 -35.14 -12.51
C GLN A 203 -37.24 -36.45 -12.35
N LYS A 204 -38.53 -36.34 -11.98
CA LYS A 204 -39.39 -37.54 -11.92
C LYS A 204 -39.59 -38.08 -13.34
N PRO A 205 -39.60 -39.41 -13.55
CA PRO A 205 -39.87 -39.98 -14.87
C PRO A 205 -41.26 -39.55 -15.31
N GLY A 206 -41.36 -39.00 -16.52
CA GLY A 206 -42.64 -38.63 -17.12
C GLY A 206 -43.47 -39.88 -17.38
N TYR A 207 -44.74 -39.84 -16.99
CA TYR A 207 -45.77 -40.79 -17.42
C TYR A 207 -46.17 -40.51 -18.86
#